data_AF-A0A926WSY6-F1
#
_entry.id   AF-A0A926WSY6-F1
#
_cell.length_a   1.000
_cell.length_b   1.000
_cell.length_c   1.000
_cell.angle_alpha   90.00
_cell.angle_beta   90.00
_cell.angle_gamma   90.00
#
_symmetry.space_group_name_H-M   'P 1'
#
loop_
_entity.id
_entity.type
_entity.pdbx_description
1 polymer ?
#
loop_
_entity_poly.entity_id
_entity_poly.type
_entity_poly.pdbx_seq_one_letter_code
_entity_poly.pdbx_strand_id
1 'polypeptide(L)'
;MEEILNEYCKLSNTGLLLLSMPTGFGKTYNVLNFIYSNYKEFAAQKRKIFFITNLKKNLPDKELRDRFIKGGNKEEFDRNFLFIDSNAETVINNLLKFDHEIPDDFKNTESFKKLKKYVEIYKNKQLPKEAKDNFKTQIRQELEPAFRTVIQSKIKRELQN
;
A
#
# COMPACT_ATOMS: atom_id res chain seq x y z
N MET A 1 -9.83 -8.44 -24.76
CA MET A 1 -9.54 -7.62 -23.56
C MET A 1 -8.19 -6.93 -23.69
N GLU A 2 -7.12 -7.67 -24.02
CA GLU A 2 -5.80 -7.08 -24.27
C GLU A 2 -5.82 -6.02 -25.38
N GLU A 3 -6.49 -6.27 -26.50
CA GLU A 3 -6.69 -5.28 -27.58
C GLU A 3 -7.33 -3.99 -27.06
N ILE A 4 -8.43 -4.08 -26.32
CA ILE A 4 -9.11 -2.94 -25.71
C ILE A 4 -8.17 -2.16 -24.77
N LEU A 5 -7.41 -2.86 -23.92
CA LEU A 5 -6.46 -2.18 -23.03
C LEU A 5 -5.35 -1.48 -23.82
N ASN A 6 -4.82 -2.10 -24.87
CA ASN A 6 -3.80 -1.48 -25.72
C ASN A 6 -4.35 -0.25 -26.46
N GLU A 7 -5.55 -0.33 -27.01
CA GLU A 7 -6.20 0.79 -27.70
C GLU A 7 -6.47 1.95 -26.74
N TYR A 8 -7.13 1.70 -25.62
CA TYR A 8 -7.61 2.78 -24.75
C TYR A 8 -6.57 3.28 -23.74
N CYS A 9 -5.58 2.46 -23.33
CA CYS A 9 -4.61 2.87 -22.33
C CYS A 9 -3.29 3.38 -22.94
N LYS A 10 -2.90 2.98 -24.16
CA LYS A 10 -1.67 3.48 -24.80
C LYS A 10 -1.85 4.80 -25.52
N LEU A 11 -3.01 5.01 -26.16
CA LEU A 11 -3.29 6.28 -26.81
C LEU A 11 -3.17 7.43 -25.81
N SER A 12 -2.72 8.60 -26.27
CA SER A 12 -2.75 9.86 -25.50
C SER A 12 -4.18 10.35 -25.21
N ASN A 13 -5.18 9.54 -25.54
CA ASN A 13 -6.59 9.77 -25.23
C ASN A 13 -6.79 9.64 -23.73
N THR A 14 -6.93 10.78 -23.06
CA THR A 14 -7.43 10.84 -21.68
C THR A 14 -8.91 10.50 -21.67
N GLY A 15 -9.35 9.54 -20.86
CA GLY A 15 -10.76 9.17 -20.79
C GLY A 15 -11.07 8.13 -19.72
N LEU A 16 -12.36 7.85 -19.55
CA LEU A 16 -12.87 6.82 -18.66
C LEU A 16 -13.31 5.61 -19.48
N LEU A 17 -12.68 4.45 -19.23
CA LEU A 17 -13.08 3.18 -19.80
C LEU A 17 -13.84 2.36 -18.75
N LEU A 18 -15.11 2.05 -19.02
CA LEU A 18 -15.92 1.17 -18.19
C LEU A 18 -16.05 -0.21 -18.86
N LEU A 19 -15.55 -1.25 -18.20
CA LEU A 19 -15.61 -2.63 -18.70
C LEU A 19 -16.46 -3.52 -17.78
N SER A 20 -17.70 -3.78 -18.19
CA SER A 20 -18.58 -4.74 -17.52
C SER A 20 -18.34 -6.16 -18.08
N MET A 21 -17.50 -6.94 -17.40
CA MET A 21 -17.23 -8.33 -17.77
C MET A 21 -17.60 -9.29 -16.62
N PRO A 22 -18.12 -10.50 -16.93
CA PRO A 22 -18.48 -11.48 -15.91
C PRO A 22 -17.27 -11.98 -15.12
N THR A 23 -17.52 -12.64 -13.99
CA THR A 23 -16.50 -13.36 -13.23
C THR A 23 -15.96 -14.54 -14.05
N GLY A 24 -14.68 -14.89 -13.89
CA GLY A 24 -14.05 -15.99 -14.65
C GLY A 24 -13.46 -15.60 -16.01
N PHE A 25 -13.72 -14.40 -16.53
CA PHE A 25 -13.20 -13.91 -17.82
C PHE A 25 -11.71 -13.50 -17.80
N GLY A 26 -10.95 -13.87 -16.78
CA GLY A 26 -9.52 -13.56 -16.71
C GLY A 26 -9.21 -12.06 -16.59
N LYS A 27 -10.14 -11.24 -16.07
CA LYS A 27 -9.94 -9.77 -15.95
C LYS A 27 -8.61 -9.40 -15.31
N THR A 28 -8.35 -9.94 -14.12
CA THR A 28 -7.11 -9.71 -13.38
C THR A 28 -5.91 -10.16 -14.19
N TYR A 29 -5.96 -11.38 -14.75
CA TYR A 29 -4.88 -11.94 -15.56
C TYR A 29 -4.49 -11.03 -16.73
N ASN A 30 -5.47 -10.53 -17.48
CA ASN A 30 -5.24 -9.65 -18.63
C ASN A 30 -4.69 -8.28 -18.23
N VAL A 31 -5.19 -7.69 -17.14
CA VAL A 31 -4.65 -6.42 -16.62
C VAL A 31 -3.19 -6.58 -16.17
N LEU A 32 -2.85 -7.68 -15.49
CA LEU A 32 -1.47 -7.93 -15.07
C LEU A 32 -0.51 -8.10 -16.27
N ASN A 33 -0.94 -8.82 -17.30
CA ASN A 33 -0.19 -8.93 -18.55
C ASN A 33 0.01 -7.56 -19.19
N PHE A 34 -1.05 -6.76 -19.28
CA PHE A 34 -0.96 -5.42 -19.82
C PHE A 34 0.05 -4.56 -19.06
N ILE A 35 0.04 -4.58 -17.72
CA ILE A 35 1.01 -3.85 -16.89
C ILE A 35 2.44 -4.33 -17.19
N TYR A 36 2.67 -5.64 -17.16
CA TYR A 36 4.00 -6.23 -17.40
C TYR A 36 4.54 -5.92 -18.79
N SER A 37 3.69 -5.93 -19.82
CA SER A 37 4.12 -5.65 -21.20
C SER A 37 4.39 -4.17 -21.46
N ASN A 38 3.81 -3.26 -20.66
CA ASN A 38 3.79 -1.83 -20.99
C ASN A 38 4.44 -0.90 -19.95
N TYR A 39 4.84 -1.38 -18.77
CA TYR A 39 5.38 -0.51 -17.72
C TYR A 39 6.57 0.35 -18.19
N LYS A 40 7.46 -0.19 -19.05
CA LYS A 40 8.62 0.56 -19.58
C LYS A 40 8.19 1.74 -20.45
N GLU A 41 7.22 1.52 -21.32
CA GLU A 41 6.66 2.56 -22.20
C GLU A 41 6.04 3.69 -21.37
N PHE A 42 5.24 3.32 -20.36
CA PHE A 42 4.61 4.28 -19.46
C PHE A 42 5.66 5.04 -18.63
N ALA A 43 6.67 4.35 -18.11
CA ALA A 43 7.77 4.97 -17.37
C ALA A 43 8.56 5.96 -18.23
N ALA A 44 8.87 5.62 -19.49
CA ALA A 44 9.54 6.51 -20.44
C ALA A 44 8.71 7.78 -20.72
N GLN A 45 7.38 7.66 -20.72
CA GLN A 45 6.44 8.78 -20.86
C GLN A 45 6.17 9.51 -19.52
N LYS A 46 6.87 9.16 -18.42
CA LYS A 46 6.62 9.66 -17.06
C LYS A 46 5.17 9.43 -16.57
N ARG A 47 4.48 8.42 -17.10
CA ARG A 47 3.14 8.00 -16.70
C ARG A 47 3.21 6.91 -15.63
N LYS A 48 2.30 6.97 -14.66
CA LYS A 48 2.19 5.98 -13.57
C LYS A 48 0.94 5.13 -13.75
N ILE A 49 1.02 3.86 -13.38
CA ILE A 49 -0.12 2.95 -13.34
C ILE A 49 -0.56 2.80 -11.89
N PHE A 50 -1.84 3.06 -11.62
CA PHE A 50 -2.44 2.81 -10.31
C PHE A 50 -3.39 1.63 -10.39
N PHE A 51 -3.19 0.64 -9.52
CA PHE A 51 -4.11 -0.48 -9.35
C PHE A 51 -4.81 -0.33 -8.00
N ILE A 52 -6.12 -0.14 -8.03
CA ILE A 52 -6.94 0.12 -6.84
C ILE A 52 -8.00 -0.97 -6.73
N THR A 53 -8.19 -1.50 -5.53
CA THR A 53 -9.22 -2.48 -5.23
C THR A 53 -9.74 -2.29 -3.82
N ASN A 54 -10.97 -2.73 -3.57
CA ASN A 54 -11.64 -2.56 -2.27
C ASN A 54 -11.02 -3.45 -1.18
N LEU A 55 -10.48 -4.62 -1.55
CA LEU A 55 -9.94 -5.59 -0.60
C LEU A 55 -8.50 -5.92 -0.95
N LYS A 56 -7.59 -5.81 0.03
CA LYS A 56 -6.17 -6.14 -0.17
C LYS A 56 -5.92 -7.54 -0.73
N LYS A 57 -6.72 -8.53 -0.35
CA LYS A 57 -6.61 -9.90 -0.89
C LYS A 57 -6.84 -9.99 -2.41
N ASN A 58 -7.47 -8.97 -2.99
CA ASN A 58 -7.69 -8.84 -4.43
C ASN A 58 -6.56 -8.04 -5.11
N LEU A 59 -5.55 -7.57 -4.36
CA LEU A 59 -4.35 -7.00 -4.96
C LEU A 59 -3.52 -8.16 -5.51
N PRO A 60 -3.22 -8.16 -6.82
CA PRO A 60 -2.46 -9.24 -7.43
C PRO A 60 -0.94 -8.96 -7.39
N ASP A 61 -0.43 -8.46 -6.27
CA ASP A 61 0.98 -8.03 -6.14
C ASP A 61 1.96 -9.19 -6.34
N LYS A 62 1.67 -10.35 -5.73
CA LYS A 62 2.46 -11.57 -5.88
C LYS A 62 2.42 -12.09 -7.32
N GLU A 63 1.22 -12.17 -7.90
CA GLU A 63 1.03 -12.64 -9.28
C GLU A 63 1.73 -11.72 -10.28
N LEU A 64 1.70 -10.41 -10.06
CA LEU A 64 2.44 -9.46 -10.87
C LEU A 64 3.94 -9.69 -10.72
N ARG A 65 4.45 -9.79 -9.48
CA ARG A 65 5.87 -10.04 -9.20
C ARG A 65 6.36 -11.33 -9.87
N ASP A 66 5.57 -12.39 -9.82
CA ASP A 66 5.90 -13.69 -10.43
C ASP A 66 6.06 -13.58 -11.95
N ARG A 67 5.29 -12.72 -12.63
CA ARG A 67 5.46 -12.46 -14.07
C ARG A 67 6.82 -11.81 -14.35
N PHE A 68 7.20 -10.82 -13.55
CA PHE A 68 8.51 -10.18 -13.68
C PHE A 68 9.66 -11.15 -13.41
N ILE A 69 9.53 -12.02 -12.39
CA ILE A 69 10.53 -13.05 -12.10
C ILE A 69 10.67 -14.03 -13.28
N LYS A 70 9.55 -14.56 -13.79
CA LYS A 70 9.54 -15.48 -14.94
C LYS A 70 10.11 -14.85 -16.20
N GLY A 71 9.94 -13.55 -16.37
CA GLY A 71 10.49 -12.79 -17.48
C GLY A 71 11.94 -12.33 -17.31
N GLY A 72 12.64 -12.73 -16.24
CA GLY A 72 14.01 -12.28 -15.96
C GLY A 72 14.14 -10.81 -15.55
N ASN A 73 13.03 -10.16 -15.24
CA ASN A 73 12.94 -8.72 -14.95
C ASN A 73 12.65 -8.43 -13.46
N LYS A 74 13.09 -9.32 -12.54
CA LYS A 74 12.83 -9.16 -11.10
C LYS A 74 13.30 -7.80 -10.56
N GLU A 75 14.49 -7.37 -10.97
CA GLU A 75 15.04 -6.09 -10.51
C GLU A 75 14.21 -4.88 -10.98
N GLU A 76 13.64 -4.96 -12.19
CA GLU A 76 12.73 -3.93 -12.70
C GLU A 76 11.46 -3.85 -11.86
N PHE A 77 10.93 -4.99 -11.40
CA PHE A 77 9.81 -4.98 -10.47
C PHE A 77 10.18 -4.26 -9.18
N ASP A 78 11.30 -4.66 -8.56
CA ASP A 78 11.73 -4.09 -7.28
C ASP A 78 12.02 -2.58 -7.39
N ARG A 79 12.45 -2.09 -8.58
CA ARG A 79 12.64 -0.65 -8.85
C ARG A 79 11.36 0.14 -9.11
N ASN A 80 10.40 -0.44 -9.84
CA ASN A 80 9.25 0.31 -10.38
C ASN A 80 7.93 0.07 -9.62
N PHE A 81 7.84 -0.98 -8.82
CA PHE A 81 6.63 -1.33 -8.08
C PHE A 81 6.63 -0.70 -6.68
N LEU A 82 5.54 -0.02 -6.35
CA LEU A 82 5.28 0.49 -5.00
C LEU A 82 3.95 -0.04 -4.48
N PHE A 83 4.01 -0.74 -3.36
CA PHE A 83 2.82 -1.10 -2.58
C PHE A 83 2.57 -0.05 -1.51
N ILE A 84 1.40 0.59 -1.55
CA ILE A 84 0.98 1.55 -0.52
C ILE A 84 -0.04 0.85 0.37
N ASP A 85 0.37 0.54 1.61
CA ASP A 85 -0.56 0.10 2.64
C ASP A 85 -1.20 1.31 3.34
N SER A 86 -2.36 1.11 3.95
CA SER A 86 -2.91 2.02 4.93
C SER A 86 -1.92 2.30 6.06
N ASN A 87 -1.94 3.54 6.59
CA ASN A 87 -1.06 3.95 7.68
C ASN A 87 -1.18 3.01 8.89
N ALA A 88 -2.40 2.65 9.28
CA ALA A 88 -2.65 1.80 10.43
C ALA A 88 -1.97 0.43 10.31
N GLU A 89 -2.05 -0.20 9.13
CA GLU A 89 -1.42 -1.50 8.88
C GLU A 89 0.11 -1.37 8.76
N THR A 90 0.58 -0.27 8.16
CA THR A 90 2.00 0.05 8.13
C THR A 90 2.56 0.16 9.55
N VAL A 91 1.87 0.89 10.43
CA VAL A 91 2.22 1.03 11.84
C VAL A 91 2.19 -0.32 12.55
N ILE A 92 1.08 -1.07 12.43
CA ILE A 92 0.94 -2.39 13.06
C ILE A 92 2.09 -3.32 12.65
N ASN A 93 2.50 -3.30 11.38
CA ASN A 93 3.50 -4.22 10.86
C ASN A 93 4.95 -3.82 11.15
N ASN A 94 5.21 -2.52 11.30
CA ASN A 94 6.57 -1.99 11.28
C ASN A 94 6.99 -1.26 12.57
N LEU A 95 6.04 -0.74 13.37
CA LEU A 95 6.34 0.12 14.52
C LEU A 95 7.34 -0.53 15.48
N LEU A 96 7.11 -1.79 15.87
CA LEU A 96 7.98 -2.49 16.83
C LEU A 96 9.34 -2.85 16.22
N LYS A 97 9.40 -3.08 14.91
CA LYS A 97 10.65 -3.40 14.21
C LYS A 97 11.59 -2.20 14.16
N PHE A 98 11.02 -1.02 13.88
CA PHE A 98 11.78 0.22 13.72
C PHE A 98 11.74 1.11 14.95
N ASP A 99 11.24 0.61 16.08
CA ASP A 99 11.14 1.37 17.33
C ASP A 99 12.47 2.02 17.70
N HIS A 100 13.58 1.29 17.56
CA HIS A 100 14.92 1.80 17.84
C HIS A 100 15.35 2.99 16.96
N GLU A 101 14.84 3.09 15.73
CA GLU A 101 15.17 4.18 14.77
C GLU A 101 14.33 5.45 15.01
N ILE A 102 13.27 5.36 15.81
CA ILE A 102 12.38 6.51 16.06
C ILE A 102 13.05 7.47 17.06
N PRO A 103 13.14 8.79 16.76
CA PRO A 103 13.71 9.78 17.67
C PRO A 103 12.99 9.86 19.03
N ASP A 104 13.74 10.11 20.10
CA ASP A 104 13.21 10.16 21.47
C ASP A 104 12.15 11.25 21.66
N ASP A 105 12.30 12.35 20.94
CA ASP A 105 11.31 13.42 20.86
C ASP A 105 9.91 12.95 20.48
N PHE A 106 9.80 11.91 19.66
CA PHE A 106 8.53 11.28 19.33
C PHE A 106 8.18 10.16 20.31
N LYS A 107 9.16 9.36 20.75
CA LYS A 107 8.95 8.25 21.70
C LYS A 107 8.40 8.72 23.04
N ASN A 108 8.83 9.89 23.50
CA ASN A 108 8.44 10.44 24.79
C ASN A 108 7.01 11.00 24.80
N THR A 109 6.37 11.12 23.63
CA THR A 109 4.98 11.57 23.53
C THR A 109 4.00 10.51 24.03
N GLU A 110 2.94 10.95 24.71
CA GLU A 110 1.91 10.04 25.21
C GLU A 110 1.16 9.32 24.08
N SER A 111 1.00 9.98 22.93
CA SER A 111 0.40 9.37 21.74
C SER A 111 1.23 8.20 21.21
N PHE A 112 2.56 8.32 21.17
CA PHE A 112 3.45 7.23 20.79
C PHE A 112 3.38 6.07 21.79
N LYS A 113 3.57 6.34 23.09
CA LYS A 113 3.59 5.29 24.13
C LYS A 113 2.29 4.48 24.12
N LYS A 114 1.15 5.17 24.00
CA LYS A 114 -0.17 4.53 23.91
C LYS A 114 -0.28 3.69 22.64
N LEU A 115 0.11 4.23 21.47
CA LEU A 115 0.08 3.50 20.21
C LEU A 115 0.96 2.24 20.26
N LYS A 116 2.20 2.35 20.76
CA LYS A 116 3.14 1.23 20.89
C LYS A 116 2.57 0.11 21.74
N LYS A 117 2.07 0.42 22.95
CA LYS A 117 1.43 -0.56 23.85
C LYS A 117 0.29 -1.31 23.15
N TYR A 118 -0.52 -0.60 22.37
CA TYR A 118 -1.64 -1.21 21.65
C TYR A 118 -1.18 -2.12 20.51
N VAL A 119 -0.13 -1.74 19.79
CA VAL A 119 0.47 -2.60 18.77
C VAL A 119 1.09 -3.86 19.38
N GLU A 120 1.76 -3.75 20.53
CA GLU A 120 2.30 -4.90 21.29
C GLU A 120 1.18 -5.88 21.67
N ILE A 121 0.07 -5.38 22.23
CA ILE A 121 -1.09 -6.21 22.58
C ILE A 121 -1.67 -6.87 21.33
N TYR A 122 -1.87 -6.12 20.24
CA TYR A 122 -2.42 -6.63 18.97
C TYR A 122 -1.56 -7.75 18.36
N LYS A 123 -0.24 -7.67 18.50
CA LYS A 123 0.71 -8.67 17.98
C LYS A 123 0.77 -9.95 18.82
N ASN A 124 0.21 -9.95 20.04
CA ASN A 124 0.12 -11.17 20.84
C ASN A 124 -0.72 -12.24 20.11
N LYS A 125 -0.13 -13.43 19.92
CA LYS A 125 -0.76 -14.55 19.21
C LYS A 125 -1.90 -15.20 20.01
N GLN A 126 -1.93 -15.05 21.33
CA GLN A 126 -2.94 -15.64 22.22
C GLN A 126 -4.22 -14.80 22.32
N LEU A 127 -4.24 -13.61 21.71
CA LEU A 127 -5.37 -12.70 21.82
C LEU A 127 -6.59 -13.23 21.02
N PRO A 128 -7.80 -13.29 21.62
CA PRO A 128 -9.01 -13.66 20.92
C PRO A 128 -9.29 -12.76 19.72
N LYS A 129 -9.92 -13.31 18.67
CA LYS A 129 -10.17 -12.59 17.41
C LYS A 129 -10.96 -11.29 17.62
N GLU A 130 -12.02 -11.32 18.41
CA GLU A 130 -12.86 -10.15 18.69
C GLU A 130 -12.07 -9.02 19.38
N ALA A 131 -11.31 -9.36 20.42
CA ALA A 131 -10.42 -8.41 21.08
C ALA A 131 -9.40 -7.84 20.07
N LYS A 132 -8.82 -8.70 19.24
CA LYS A 132 -7.86 -8.30 18.20
C LYS A 132 -8.45 -7.32 17.19
N ASP A 133 -9.69 -7.54 16.75
CA ASP A 133 -10.41 -6.64 15.85
C ASP A 133 -10.74 -5.30 16.52
N ASN A 134 -11.06 -5.29 17.81
CA ASN A 134 -11.24 -4.06 18.59
C ASN A 134 -9.95 -3.24 18.70
N PHE A 135 -8.83 -3.88 19.08
CA PHE A 135 -7.53 -3.20 19.13
C PHE A 135 -7.13 -2.64 17.76
N LYS A 136 -7.34 -3.41 16.68
CA LYS A 136 -7.08 -2.96 15.32
C LYS A 136 -7.90 -1.72 14.96
N THR A 137 -9.17 -1.70 15.35
CA THR A 137 -10.08 -0.58 15.11
C THR A 137 -9.62 0.67 15.87
N GLN A 138 -9.27 0.54 17.16
CA GLN A 138 -8.75 1.66 17.96
C GLN A 138 -7.42 2.19 17.42
N ILE A 139 -6.50 1.30 16.99
CA ILE A 139 -5.25 1.72 16.34
C ILE A 139 -5.55 2.54 15.08
N ARG A 140 -6.48 2.07 14.23
CA ARG A 140 -6.81 2.71 12.96
C ARG A 140 -7.53 4.04 13.11
N GLN A 141 -8.49 4.13 14.03
CA GLN A 141 -9.41 5.27 14.11
C GLN A 141 -8.92 6.35 15.06
N GLU A 142 -8.12 6.00 16.07
CA GLU A 142 -7.76 6.93 17.13
C GLU A 142 -6.24 7.07 17.28
N LEU A 143 -5.52 5.97 17.51
CA LEU A 143 -4.14 6.03 18.00
C LEU A 143 -3.13 6.40 16.91
N GLU A 144 -3.21 5.77 15.72
CA GLU A 144 -2.36 6.17 14.58
C GLU A 144 -2.65 7.63 14.17
N PRO A 145 -3.92 8.06 13.98
CA PRO A 145 -4.20 9.44 13.61
C PRO A 145 -3.70 10.46 14.64
N ALA A 146 -3.85 10.17 15.94
CA ALA A 146 -3.36 11.04 17.00
C ALA A 146 -1.83 11.17 16.96
N PHE A 147 -1.10 10.07 16.83
CA PHE A 147 0.36 10.12 16.74
C PHE A 147 0.84 10.82 15.47
N ARG A 148 0.22 10.52 14.32
CA ARG A 148 0.50 11.20 13.04
C ARG A 148 0.31 12.70 13.13
N THR A 149 -0.73 13.16 13.83
CA THR A 149 -0.97 14.60 14.04
C THR A 149 0.19 15.24 14.79
N VAL A 150 0.70 14.60 15.86
CA VAL A 150 1.86 15.09 16.61
C VAL A 150 3.10 15.21 15.73
N ILE A 151 3.39 14.20 14.90
CA ILE A 151 4.50 14.23 13.93
C ILE A 151 4.34 15.40 12.97
N GLN A 152 3.16 15.52 12.34
CA GLN A 152 2.89 16.57 11.35
C GLN A 152 2.99 17.96 11.96
N SER A 153 2.49 18.17 13.18
CA SER A 153 2.60 19.46 13.87
C SER A 153 4.04 19.83 14.17
N LYS A 154 4.87 18.86 14.57
CA LYS A 154 6.29 19.12 14.87
C LYS A 154 7.08 19.45 13.60
N ILE A 155 6.96 18.61 12.56
CA ILE A 155 7.62 18.84 11.26
C ILE A 155 7.22 20.19 10.66
N LYS A 156 5.92 20.55 10.71
CA LYS A 156 5.47 21.85 10.19
C LYS A 156 6.12 23.03 10.91
N ARG A 157 6.33 22.95 12.23
CA ARG A 157 7.01 24.01 12.99
C ARG A 157 8.49 24.11 12.60
N GLU A 158 9.15 22.97 12.42
CA GLU A 158 10.57 22.93 12.03
C GLU A 158 10.80 23.44 10.60
N LEU A 159 9.87 23.19 9.67
CA LEU A 159 9.97 23.68 8.29
C LEU A 159 9.59 25.16 8.10
N GLN A 160 8.96 25.77 9.12
CA GLN A 160 8.58 27.19 9.11
C GLN A 160 9.63 28.09 9.79
N ASN A 161 10.62 27.49 10.45
CA ASN A 161 11.79 28.15 11.04
C ASN A 161 13.00 28.01 10.11
#